data_AF-X0XPE7-F1
#
_entry.id   AF-X0XPE7-F1
#
_cell.length_a   1.000
_cell.length_b   1.000
_cell.length_c   1.000
_cell.angle_alpha   90.00
_cell.angle_beta   90.00
_cell.angle_gamma   90.00
#
_symmetry.space_group_name_H-M   'P 1'
#
loop_
_entity.id
_entity.type
_entity.pdbx_description
1 polymer ?
#
loop_
_entity_poly.entity_id
_entity_poly.type
_entity_poly.pdbx_seq_one_letter_code
_entity_poly.pdbx_strand_id
1 'polypeptide(L)'
;TLHDGVTNIDFPDHEGYHLADDMTRESIEWMKQQHSMTPEKPFFIYYSAPGVHAPHQVPSEWCEKYRGKFDAGWDVLREETLARQIEMGVVPAGTELAKTADSIPAWDSLEENEKKIFARQAEVFAAFAEYTDHQVGRLLGAIDDLGKTDNTLVIYISGDNGTSAEGNYTGNWNWGNMLNGRQETVEEQLSHLDEWGGRATYPHMSVGWAIAFDTPFAFTKQVAGDFGGTRNGTVIHWPAGIKAKGEIRNQFS
;
A
#
# COMPACT_ATOMS: atom_id res chain seq x y z
N THR A 1 9.99 -13.99 -9.73
CA THR A 1 11.27 -13.97 -10.48
C THR A 1 11.61 -12.53 -10.77
N LEU A 2 12.87 -12.14 -10.67
CA LEU A 2 13.32 -10.79 -11.01
C LEU A 2 13.85 -10.76 -12.45
N HIS A 3 13.61 -9.67 -13.16
CA HIS A 3 14.01 -9.50 -14.55
C HIS A 3 14.77 -8.18 -14.75
N ASP A 4 15.85 -8.24 -15.52
CA ASP A 4 16.52 -7.06 -16.11
C ASP A 4 16.34 -7.13 -17.65
N GLY A 5 15.54 -6.18 -18.18
CA GLY A 5 15.07 -6.21 -19.55
C GLY A 5 14.24 -7.46 -19.85
N VAL A 6 14.84 -8.42 -20.56
CA VAL A 6 14.23 -9.73 -20.89
C VAL A 6 14.94 -10.91 -20.22
N THR A 7 15.92 -10.62 -19.36
CA THR A 7 16.79 -11.63 -18.73
C THR A 7 16.32 -11.89 -17.31
N ASN A 8 16.14 -13.17 -16.95
CA ASN A 8 15.97 -13.56 -15.55
C ASN A 8 17.27 -13.28 -14.80
N ILE A 9 17.18 -12.59 -13.68
CA ILE A 9 18.32 -12.39 -12.78
C ILE A 9 18.05 -13.04 -11.42
N ASP A 10 19.13 -13.43 -10.75
CA ASP A 10 19.06 -13.95 -9.40
C ASP A 10 18.62 -12.84 -8.43
N PHE A 11 18.00 -13.23 -7.32
CA PHE A 11 17.69 -12.30 -6.25
C PHE A 11 18.99 -11.80 -5.61
N PRO A 12 19.20 -10.48 -5.51
CA PRO A 12 20.35 -9.96 -4.79
C PRO A 12 20.34 -10.44 -3.33
N ASP A 13 21.37 -11.20 -2.96
CA ASP A 13 21.51 -11.75 -1.61
C ASP A 13 22.55 -10.96 -0.82
N HIS A 14 22.16 -9.76 -0.41
CA HIS A 14 22.93 -8.97 0.54
C HIS A 14 22.03 -8.46 1.67
N GLU A 15 22.66 -8.16 2.80
CA GLU A 15 21.99 -7.59 3.96
C GLU A 15 21.33 -6.25 3.57
N GLY A 16 20.11 -6.04 4.08
CA GLY A 16 19.34 -4.83 3.80
C GLY A 16 18.68 -4.74 2.42
N TYR A 17 18.80 -5.77 1.57
CA TYR A 17 18.12 -5.76 0.27
C TYR A 17 16.60 -5.65 0.42
N HIS A 18 16.00 -4.73 -0.33
CA HIS A 18 14.55 -4.61 -0.48
C HIS A 18 14.21 -4.22 -1.92
N LEU A 19 13.26 -4.93 -2.54
CA LEU A 19 12.91 -4.74 -3.95
C LEU A 19 12.49 -3.30 -4.29
N ALA A 20 11.70 -2.66 -3.42
CA ALA A 20 11.27 -1.27 -3.65
C ALA A 20 12.44 -0.26 -3.66
N ASP A 21 13.48 -0.46 -2.86
CA ASP A 21 14.69 0.38 -2.90
C ASP A 21 15.47 0.15 -4.20
N ASP A 22 15.65 -1.12 -4.57
CA ASP A 22 16.38 -1.53 -5.77
C ASP A 22 15.72 -1.02 -7.05
N MET A 23 14.40 -1.21 -7.20
CA MET A 23 13.63 -0.69 -8.33
C MET A 23 13.71 0.84 -8.44
N THR A 24 13.71 1.54 -7.31
CA THR A 24 13.85 3.01 -7.26
C THR A 24 15.24 3.44 -7.69
N ARG A 25 16.28 2.77 -7.17
CA ARG A 25 17.68 3.04 -7.53
C ARG A 25 17.88 2.86 -9.03
N GLU A 26 17.49 1.73 -9.60
CA GLU A 26 17.59 1.45 -11.05
C GLU A 26 16.84 2.49 -11.88
N SER A 27 15.60 2.84 -11.49
CA SER A 27 14.82 3.87 -12.20
C SER A 27 15.51 5.23 -12.22
N ILE A 28 16.10 5.63 -11.09
CA ILE A 28 16.87 6.88 -10.97
C ILE A 28 18.14 6.81 -11.84
N GLU A 29 18.86 5.70 -11.80
CA GLU A 29 20.08 5.51 -12.59
C GLU A 29 19.80 5.55 -14.09
N TRP A 30 18.79 4.83 -14.58
CA TRP A 30 18.38 4.85 -16.00
C TRP A 30 17.98 6.25 -16.45
N MET A 31 17.19 6.96 -15.64
CA MET A 31 16.79 8.34 -15.93
C MET A 31 18.01 9.26 -16.03
N LYS A 32 18.92 9.22 -15.04
CA LYS A 32 20.13 10.05 -15.03
C LYS A 32 21.07 9.73 -16.19
N GLN A 33 21.24 8.46 -16.52
CA GLN A 33 22.05 8.02 -17.66
C GLN A 33 21.45 8.51 -18.99
N GLN A 34 20.14 8.31 -19.21
CA GLN A 34 19.46 8.80 -20.40
C GLN A 34 19.60 10.31 -20.55
N HIS A 35 19.37 11.06 -19.47
CA HIS A 35 19.49 12.51 -19.48
C HIS A 35 20.92 12.98 -19.78
N SER A 36 21.93 12.31 -19.21
CA SER A 36 23.35 12.63 -19.45
C SER A 36 23.77 12.39 -20.90
N MET A 37 23.27 11.32 -21.52
CA MET A 37 23.61 10.98 -22.92
C MET A 37 22.82 11.80 -23.94
N THR A 38 21.56 12.13 -23.63
CA THR A 38 20.62 12.75 -24.57
C THR A 38 19.71 13.76 -23.87
N PRO A 39 20.23 14.91 -23.39
CA PRO A 39 19.49 15.83 -22.52
C PRO A 39 18.25 16.47 -23.17
N GLU A 40 18.23 16.56 -24.50
CA GLU A 40 17.11 17.10 -25.29
C GLU A 40 15.97 16.09 -25.50
N LYS A 41 16.20 14.79 -25.26
CA LYS A 41 15.16 13.77 -25.39
C LYS A 41 14.41 13.64 -24.05
N PRO A 42 13.06 13.70 -24.06
CA PRO A 42 12.28 13.46 -22.84
C PRO A 42 12.41 11.98 -22.41
N PHE A 43 12.20 11.73 -21.12
CA PHE A 43 12.09 10.39 -20.57
C PHE A 43 10.62 10.02 -20.35
N PHE A 44 10.38 8.71 -20.28
CA PHE A 44 9.13 8.13 -19.79
C PHE A 44 9.51 7.04 -18.79
N ILE A 45 8.95 7.11 -17.58
CA ILE A 45 9.15 6.12 -16.53
C ILE A 45 7.78 5.56 -16.17
N TYR A 46 7.63 4.25 -16.32
CA TYR A 46 6.50 3.50 -15.78
C TYR A 46 6.98 2.79 -14.51
N TYR A 47 6.69 3.40 -13.36
CA TYR A 47 7.14 2.90 -12.06
C TYR A 47 6.00 2.18 -11.36
N SER A 48 5.95 0.86 -11.50
CA SER A 48 5.03 -0.01 -10.77
C SER A 48 5.66 -0.40 -9.44
N ALA A 49 5.42 0.40 -8.40
CA ALA A 49 5.94 0.12 -7.06
C ALA A 49 5.50 -1.28 -6.59
N PRO A 50 6.39 -2.06 -5.94
CA PRO A 50 6.04 -3.41 -5.49
C PRO A 50 5.14 -3.40 -4.26
N GLY A 51 5.16 -2.33 -3.47
CA GLY A 51 4.28 -2.16 -2.31
C GLY A 51 2.92 -1.59 -2.69
N VAL A 52 1.85 -1.94 -1.99
CA VAL A 52 1.79 -2.72 -0.74
C VAL A 52 1.24 -4.14 -0.94
N HIS A 53 1.58 -4.80 -2.05
CA HIS A 53 1.14 -6.17 -2.28
C HIS A 53 1.75 -7.15 -1.27
N ALA A 54 1.03 -8.23 -0.93
CA ALA A 54 1.56 -9.31 -0.10
C ALA A 54 2.74 -10.04 -0.79
N PRO A 55 3.69 -10.61 -0.04
CA PRO A 55 3.80 -10.57 1.42
C PRO A 55 4.11 -9.15 1.92
N HIS A 56 3.42 -8.70 2.96
CA HIS A 56 3.68 -7.37 3.53
C HIS A 56 5.02 -7.39 4.28
N GLN A 57 6.09 -7.05 3.58
CA GLN A 57 7.45 -7.05 4.10
C GLN A 57 8.06 -5.65 3.98
N VAL A 58 8.70 -5.20 5.05
CA VAL A 58 9.30 -3.85 5.12
C VAL A 58 10.41 -3.85 6.17
N PRO A 59 11.47 -3.04 6.04
CA PRO A 59 12.52 -2.99 7.05
C PRO A 59 11.94 -2.63 8.42
N SER A 60 12.40 -3.33 9.47
CA SER A 60 11.78 -3.32 10.80
C SER A 60 11.66 -1.92 11.42
N GLU A 61 12.60 -1.03 11.13
CA GLU A 61 12.60 0.34 11.63
C GLU A 61 11.42 1.17 11.14
N TRP A 62 10.78 0.78 10.03
CA TRP A 62 9.55 1.41 9.54
C TRP A 62 8.33 0.91 10.32
N CYS A 63 8.25 -0.39 10.61
CA CYS A 63 7.15 -0.97 11.40
C CYS A 63 7.04 -0.32 12.79
N GLU A 64 8.17 -0.05 13.44
CA GLU A 64 8.17 0.50 14.79
C GLU A 64 7.52 1.89 14.91
N LYS A 65 7.47 2.66 13.81
CA LYS A 65 6.75 3.95 13.77
C LYS A 65 5.25 3.80 13.96
N TYR A 66 4.70 2.60 13.73
CA TYR A 66 3.27 2.33 13.74
C TYR A 66 2.80 1.59 14.98
N ARG A 67 3.71 1.15 15.85
CA ARG A 67 3.36 0.41 17.08
C ARG A 67 2.24 1.09 17.86
N GLY A 68 1.13 0.37 18.06
CA GLY A 68 -0.05 0.79 18.82
C GLY A 68 -0.97 1.78 18.09
N LYS A 69 -0.66 2.19 16.85
CA LYS A 69 -1.51 3.14 16.09
C LYS A 69 -2.82 2.52 15.60
N PHE A 70 -2.95 1.20 15.66
CA PHE A 70 -4.10 0.45 15.17
C PHE A 70 -4.88 -0.27 16.27
N ASP A 71 -4.58 -0.01 17.55
CA ASP A 71 -5.21 -0.69 18.69
C ASP A 71 -6.70 -0.36 18.86
N ALA A 72 -7.13 0.79 18.33
CA ALA A 72 -8.54 1.18 18.30
C ALA A 72 -9.38 0.34 17.30
N GLY A 73 -8.72 -0.35 16.37
CA GLY A 73 -9.37 -1.28 15.46
C GLY A 73 -9.91 -0.69 14.16
N TRP A 74 -10.31 -1.60 13.27
CA TRP A 74 -10.81 -1.23 11.94
C TRP A 74 -12.11 -0.43 11.99
N ASP A 75 -13.03 -0.72 12.91
CA ASP A 75 -14.32 -0.02 12.96
C ASP A 75 -14.13 1.48 13.24
N VAL A 76 -13.30 1.81 14.23
CA VAL A 76 -12.94 3.20 14.57
C VAL A 76 -12.16 3.84 13.41
N LEU A 77 -11.19 3.13 12.82
CA LEU A 77 -10.41 3.66 11.71
C LEU A 77 -11.30 4.07 10.52
N ARG A 78 -12.36 3.29 10.23
CA ARG A 78 -13.32 3.60 9.16
C ARG A 78 -14.07 4.89 9.43
N GLU A 79 -14.59 5.06 10.64
CA GLU A 79 -15.29 6.28 11.05
C GLU A 79 -14.38 7.51 10.94
N GLU A 80 -13.17 7.42 11.49
CA GLU A 80 -12.19 8.51 11.41
C GLU A 80 -11.77 8.83 9.98
N THR A 81 -11.57 7.80 9.14
CA THR A 81 -11.16 7.98 7.75
C THR A 81 -12.25 8.66 6.94
N LEU A 82 -13.51 8.24 7.08
CA LEU A 82 -14.63 8.89 6.41
C LEU A 82 -14.78 10.34 6.88
N ALA A 83 -14.67 10.60 8.19
CA ALA A 83 -14.75 11.96 8.72
C ALA A 83 -13.68 12.87 8.09
N ARG A 84 -12.42 12.42 8.00
CA ARG A 84 -11.34 13.15 7.32
C ARG A 84 -11.59 13.31 5.83
N GLN A 85 -12.06 12.27 5.14
CA GLN A 85 -12.37 12.34 3.70
C GLN A 85 -13.47 13.39 3.42
N ILE A 86 -14.49 13.49 4.28
CA ILE A 86 -15.54 14.52 4.18
C ILE A 86 -14.95 15.91 4.43
N GLU A 87 -14.15 16.09 5.49
CA GLU A 87 -13.52 17.37 5.81
C GLU A 87 -12.62 17.87 4.66
N MET A 88 -11.88 16.96 4.03
CA MET A 88 -11.01 17.25 2.88
C MET A 88 -11.78 17.41 1.56
N GLY A 89 -13.07 17.08 1.51
CA GLY A 89 -13.88 17.10 0.29
C GLY A 89 -13.55 15.99 -0.72
N VAL A 90 -12.87 14.93 -0.29
CA VAL A 90 -12.55 13.75 -1.11
C VAL A 90 -13.80 12.94 -1.44
N VAL A 91 -14.75 12.91 -0.50
CA VAL A 91 -16.09 12.34 -0.69
C VAL A 91 -17.16 13.39 -0.40
N PRO A 92 -18.37 13.30 -0.98
CA PRO A 92 -19.43 14.27 -0.74
C PRO A 92 -19.85 14.36 0.74
N ALA A 93 -20.31 15.54 1.17
CA ALA A 93 -20.94 15.69 2.47
C ALA A 93 -22.17 14.77 2.59
N GLY A 94 -22.32 14.12 3.75
CA GLY A 94 -23.39 13.14 3.98
C GLY A 94 -23.11 11.74 3.44
N THR A 95 -21.90 11.46 2.93
CA THR A 95 -21.46 10.09 2.67
C THR A 95 -21.53 9.26 3.96
N GLU A 96 -22.06 8.05 3.87
CA GLU A 96 -22.18 7.11 4.99
C GLU A 96 -21.26 5.90 4.77
N LEU A 97 -20.83 5.26 5.86
CA LEU A 97 -20.08 4.00 5.76
C LEU A 97 -20.97 2.89 5.21
N ALA A 98 -20.48 2.19 4.19
CA ALA A 98 -21.14 0.99 3.72
C ALA A 98 -21.04 -0.13 4.76
N LYS A 99 -22.15 -0.85 4.97
CA LYS A 99 -22.23 -1.95 5.94
C LYS A 99 -21.23 -3.06 5.57
N THR A 100 -20.44 -3.52 6.55
CA THR A 100 -19.64 -4.75 6.43
C THR A 100 -20.53 -5.98 6.31
N ALA A 101 -19.99 -7.06 5.73
CA ALA A 101 -20.63 -8.37 5.80
C ALA A 101 -20.72 -8.86 7.25
N ASP A 102 -21.84 -9.49 7.63
CA ASP A 102 -22.08 -10.01 8.99
C ASP A 102 -21.06 -11.11 9.39
N SER A 103 -20.33 -11.67 8.43
CA SER A 103 -19.26 -12.64 8.67
C SER A 103 -17.95 -12.01 9.17
N ILE A 104 -17.83 -10.69 9.13
CA ILE A 104 -16.65 -9.98 9.61
C ILE A 104 -16.96 -9.51 11.04
N PRO A 105 -16.20 -10.00 12.04
CA PRO A 105 -16.45 -9.63 13.43
C PRO A 105 -16.20 -8.14 13.65
N ALA A 106 -16.98 -7.53 14.54
CA ALA A 106 -16.66 -6.21 15.07
C ALA A 106 -15.36 -6.31 15.88
N TRP A 107 -14.52 -5.29 15.81
CA TRP A 107 -13.24 -5.24 16.52
C TRP A 107 -13.41 -5.52 18.01
N ASP A 108 -14.41 -4.91 18.64
CA ASP A 108 -14.67 -5.06 20.07
C ASP A 108 -15.07 -6.49 20.48
N SER A 109 -15.57 -7.29 19.54
CA SER A 109 -15.93 -8.70 19.79
C SER A 109 -14.74 -9.67 19.73
N LEU A 110 -13.57 -9.21 19.29
CA LEU A 110 -12.36 -10.02 19.21
C LEU A 110 -11.72 -10.24 20.57
N GLU A 111 -11.06 -11.38 20.71
CA GLU A 111 -10.24 -11.71 21.86
C GLU A 111 -8.94 -10.88 21.87
N GLU A 112 -8.34 -10.72 23.05
CA GLU A 112 -7.15 -9.86 23.23
C GLU A 112 -5.98 -10.26 22.31
N ASN A 113 -5.77 -11.56 22.13
CA ASN A 113 -4.71 -12.08 21.28
C ASN A 113 -4.97 -11.85 19.78
N GLU A 114 -6.23 -11.92 19.34
CA GLU A 114 -6.61 -11.58 17.97
C GLU A 114 -6.35 -10.09 17.70
N LYS A 115 -6.76 -9.21 18.63
CA LYS A 115 -6.51 -7.76 18.54
C LYS A 115 -5.02 -7.46 18.40
N LYS A 116 -4.16 -8.11 19.18
CA LYS A 116 -2.68 -7.94 19.08
C LYS A 116 -2.15 -8.32 17.71
N ILE A 117 -2.56 -9.47 17.18
CA ILE A 117 -2.11 -9.95 15.86
C ILE A 117 -2.62 -9.02 14.76
N PHE A 118 -3.91 -8.67 14.79
CA PHE A 118 -4.50 -7.86 13.75
C PHE A 118 -3.95 -6.43 13.79
N ALA A 119 -3.73 -5.83 14.95
CA ALA A 119 -3.05 -4.54 15.04
C ALA A 119 -1.67 -4.61 14.36
N ARG A 120 -0.87 -5.64 14.67
CA ARG A 120 0.45 -5.84 14.04
C ARG A 120 0.37 -5.98 12.51
N GLN A 121 -0.65 -6.64 11.98
CA GLN A 121 -0.88 -6.74 10.54
C GLN A 121 -1.05 -5.36 9.88
N ALA A 122 -1.85 -4.49 10.49
CA ALA A 122 -2.08 -3.13 9.99
C ALA A 122 -0.85 -2.23 10.16
N GLU A 123 -0.10 -2.37 11.26
CA GLU A 123 1.15 -1.66 11.47
C GLU A 123 2.16 -1.91 10.35
N VAL A 124 2.35 -3.19 9.99
CA VAL A 124 3.28 -3.60 8.94
C VAL A 124 2.78 -3.13 7.56
N PHE A 125 1.47 -3.23 7.30
CA PHE A 125 0.88 -2.72 6.06
C PHE A 125 1.10 -1.20 5.92
N ALA A 126 0.82 -0.43 6.98
CA ALA A 126 1.01 1.02 6.98
C ALA A 126 2.49 1.42 6.86
N ALA A 127 3.39 0.68 7.51
CA ALA A 127 4.82 0.86 7.36
C ALA A 127 5.29 0.59 5.93
N PHE A 128 4.77 -0.46 5.29
CA PHE A 128 5.09 -0.74 3.89
C PHE A 128 4.52 0.34 2.94
N ALA A 129 3.35 0.90 3.26
CA ALA A 129 2.79 2.04 2.53
C ALA A 129 3.69 3.28 2.66
N GLU A 130 4.13 3.63 3.87
CA GLU A 130 5.07 4.74 4.10
C GLU A 130 6.41 4.51 3.40
N TYR A 131 6.94 3.29 3.46
CA TYR A 131 8.18 2.95 2.78
C TYR A 131 8.04 3.08 1.26
N THR A 132 6.91 2.64 0.70
CA THR A 132 6.61 2.80 -0.73
C THR A 132 6.53 4.28 -1.12
N ASP A 133 5.85 5.11 -0.32
CA ASP A 133 5.81 6.56 -0.52
C ASP A 133 7.21 7.19 -0.45
N HIS A 134 8.04 6.78 0.51
CA HIS A 134 9.42 7.22 0.61
C HIS A 134 10.23 6.90 -0.65
N GLN A 135 10.05 5.70 -1.22
CA GLN A 135 10.70 5.29 -2.47
C GLN A 135 10.24 6.14 -3.67
N VAL A 136 8.94 6.41 -3.77
CA VAL A 136 8.39 7.33 -4.78
C VAL A 136 8.97 8.74 -4.59
N GLY A 137 9.06 9.21 -3.34
CA GLY A 137 9.68 10.49 -2.99
C GLY A 137 11.14 10.61 -3.44
N ARG A 138 11.93 9.54 -3.34
CA ARG A 138 13.32 9.51 -3.87
C ARG A 138 13.37 9.66 -5.38
N LEU A 139 12.47 8.98 -6.11
CA LEU A 139 12.39 9.10 -7.57
C LEU A 139 11.99 10.52 -7.99
N LEU A 140 10.97 11.09 -7.35
CA LEU A 140 10.54 12.47 -7.60
C LEU A 140 11.63 13.48 -7.21
N GLY A 141 12.35 13.27 -6.12
CA GLY A 141 13.51 14.09 -5.74
C GLY A 141 14.62 14.05 -6.78
N ALA A 142 14.89 12.89 -7.38
CA ALA A 142 15.85 12.79 -8.47
C ALA A 142 15.41 13.54 -9.74
N ILE A 143 14.10 13.63 -10.02
CA ILE A 143 13.56 14.46 -11.11
C ILE A 143 13.78 15.95 -10.80
N ASP A 144 13.63 16.33 -9.54
CA ASP A 144 13.86 17.68 -9.05
C ASP A 144 15.33 18.10 -9.12
N ASP A 145 16.25 17.22 -8.74
CA ASP A 145 17.70 17.41 -8.87
C ASP A 145 18.13 17.70 -10.33
N LEU A 146 17.40 17.17 -11.31
CA LEU A 146 17.62 17.43 -12.73
C LEU A 146 17.00 18.75 -13.23
N GLY A 147 16.26 19.47 -12.37
CA GLY A 147 15.51 20.66 -12.72
C GLY A 147 14.35 20.38 -13.68
N LYS A 148 13.78 19.16 -13.65
CA LYS A 148 12.75 18.71 -14.59
C LYS A 148 11.34 18.63 -13.99
N THR A 149 11.17 18.91 -12.70
CA THR A 149 9.88 18.86 -11.99
C THR A 149 8.77 19.60 -12.73
N ASP A 150 8.99 20.86 -13.09
CA ASP A 150 7.95 21.70 -13.68
C ASP A 150 7.41 21.16 -15.00
N ASN A 151 8.27 20.49 -15.78
CA ASN A 151 7.92 19.95 -17.09
C ASN A 151 7.77 18.42 -17.08
N THR A 152 7.55 17.81 -15.91
CA THR A 152 7.25 16.40 -15.77
C THR A 152 5.78 16.23 -15.42
N LEU A 153 5.05 15.45 -16.22
CA LEU A 153 3.70 14.99 -15.89
C LEU A 153 3.80 13.74 -15.01
N VAL A 154 3.42 13.89 -13.75
CA VAL A 154 3.30 12.79 -12.80
C VAL A 154 1.84 12.36 -12.73
N ILE A 155 1.60 11.07 -12.94
CA ILE A 155 0.31 10.42 -12.69
C ILE A 155 0.57 9.38 -11.61
N TYR A 156 0.06 9.65 -10.41
CA TYR A 156 0.14 8.73 -9.28
C TYR A 156 -1.22 8.09 -9.08
N ILE A 157 -1.29 6.77 -9.20
CA ILE A 157 -2.50 5.99 -8.96
C ILE A 157 -2.25 5.15 -7.70
N SER A 158 -3.03 5.39 -6.66
CA SER A 158 -2.92 4.74 -5.37
C SER A 158 -3.52 3.33 -5.41
N GLY A 159 -2.88 2.42 -6.14
CA GLY A 159 -3.31 1.04 -6.33
C GLY A 159 -3.75 0.75 -7.78
N ASP A 160 -3.61 -0.51 -8.20
CA ASP A 160 -4.14 -1.03 -9.46
C ASP A 160 -5.53 -1.67 -9.30
N ASN A 161 -5.98 -1.85 -8.05
CA ASN A 161 -7.28 -2.34 -7.60
C ASN A 161 -7.48 -1.90 -6.13
N GLY A 162 -8.64 -2.24 -5.55
CA GLY A 162 -8.89 -2.10 -4.12
C GLY A 162 -7.89 -2.82 -3.21
N THR A 163 -8.00 -2.62 -1.91
CA THR A 163 -7.13 -3.30 -0.95
C THR A 163 -7.33 -4.83 -1.02
N SER A 164 -6.28 -5.63 -0.82
CA SER A 164 -6.40 -7.09 -0.90
C SER A 164 -7.03 -7.67 0.38
N ALA A 165 -8.07 -8.50 0.23
CA ALA A 165 -8.67 -9.30 1.30
C ALA A 165 -8.23 -10.78 1.29
N GLU A 166 -7.17 -11.11 0.54
CA GLU A 166 -6.74 -12.50 0.30
C GLU A 166 -6.13 -13.19 1.53
N GLY A 167 -5.93 -12.47 2.63
CA GLY A 167 -5.51 -13.01 3.93
C GLY A 167 -6.65 -13.53 4.79
N ASN A 168 -7.86 -13.68 4.24
CA ASN A 168 -9.03 -14.25 4.91
C ASN A 168 -9.47 -13.49 6.19
N TYR A 169 -10.27 -14.12 7.04
CA TYR A 169 -10.81 -13.50 8.26
C TYR A 169 -9.75 -13.19 9.32
N THR A 170 -8.62 -13.89 9.33
CA THR A 170 -7.62 -13.80 10.41
C THR A 170 -6.29 -13.22 9.97
N GLY A 171 -6.06 -13.00 8.68
CA GLY A 171 -4.71 -12.79 8.17
C GLY A 171 -3.87 -14.07 8.29
N ASN A 172 -2.62 -13.97 7.85
CA ASN A 172 -1.66 -15.07 7.88
C ASN A 172 -0.25 -14.55 8.16
N TRP A 173 0.53 -15.24 9.00
CA TRP A 173 1.96 -15.01 9.13
C TRP A 173 2.72 -15.61 7.94
N ASN A 174 2.17 -16.67 7.34
CA ASN A 174 2.63 -17.24 6.08
C ASN A 174 1.45 -17.61 5.18
N TRP A 175 1.11 -16.70 4.26
CA TRP A 175 0.03 -16.85 3.29
C TRP A 175 0.14 -18.14 2.44
N GLY A 176 1.34 -18.70 2.28
CA GLY A 176 1.55 -19.99 1.64
C GLY A 176 0.88 -21.16 2.36
N ASN A 177 0.69 -21.09 3.68
CA ASN A 177 -0.08 -22.09 4.43
C ASN A 177 -1.53 -22.13 3.96
N MET A 178 -2.15 -20.95 3.84
CA MET A 178 -3.53 -20.80 3.39
C MET A 178 -3.70 -21.30 1.95
N LEU A 179 -2.77 -20.96 1.05
CA LEU A 179 -2.77 -21.45 -0.34
C LEU A 179 -2.69 -22.98 -0.43
N ASN A 180 -2.13 -23.64 0.59
CA ASN A 180 -2.08 -25.10 0.73
C ASN A 180 -3.23 -25.70 1.55
N GLY A 181 -4.26 -24.91 1.87
CA GLY A 181 -5.45 -25.35 2.61
C GLY A 181 -5.23 -25.49 4.13
N ARG A 182 -4.14 -24.94 4.67
CA ARG A 182 -3.84 -24.95 6.11
C ARG A 182 -4.19 -23.60 6.73
N GLN A 183 -5.19 -23.62 7.61
CA GLN A 183 -5.53 -22.45 8.43
C GLN A 183 -4.56 -22.36 9.61
N GLU A 184 -4.01 -21.17 9.85
CA GLU A 184 -3.12 -20.89 10.97
C GLU A 184 -3.92 -20.60 12.24
N THR A 185 -3.46 -21.08 13.39
CA THR A 185 -4.06 -20.74 14.69
C THR A 185 -3.59 -19.38 15.20
N VAL A 186 -4.31 -18.84 16.20
CA VAL A 186 -3.92 -17.62 16.91
C VAL A 186 -2.55 -17.81 17.58
N GLU A 187 -2.31 -18.97 18.20
CA GLU A 187 -1.03 -19.29 18.85
C GLU A 187 0.14 -19.35 17.85
N GLU A 188 -0.07 -19.98 16.68
CA GLU A 188 0.93 -20.00 15.62
C GLU A 188 1.26 -18.56 15.18
N GLN A 189 0.25 -17.74 14.87
CA GLN A 189 0.47 -16.35 14.47
C GLN A 189 1.16 -15.50 15.55
N LEU A 190 0.78 -15.68 16.83
CA LEU A 190 1.43 -14.99 17.95
C LEU A 190 2.92 -15.33 18.06
N SER A 191 3.31 -16.57 17.79
CA SER A 191 4.73 -16.98 17.87
C SER A 191 5.62 -16.28 16.84
N HIS A 192 5.01 -15.66 15.82
CA HIS A 192 5.68 -14.89 14.76
C HIS A 192 5.45 -13.38 14.86
N LEU A 193 4.84 -12.88 15.95
CA LEU A 193 4.42 -11.47 16.06
C LEU A 193 5.60 -10.48 15.94
N ASP A 194 6.71 -10.78 16.60
CA ASP A 194 7.90 -9.92 16.63
C ASP A 194 8.63 -9.88 15.27
N GLU A 195 8.57 -10.98 14.51
CA GLU A 195 9.18 -11.10 13.18
C GLU A 195 8.20 -10.79 12.02
N TRP A 196 6.96 -10.42 12.35
CA TRP A 196 5.93 -10.10 11.36
C TRP A 196 6.38 -8.98 10.44
N GLY A 197 6.37 -9.24 9.13
CA GLY A 197 6.85 -8.34 8.10
C GLY A 197 8.36 -8.41 7.83
N GLY A 198 9.10 -9.22 8.58
CA GLY A 198 10.49 -9.56 8.29
C GLY A 198 10.63 -10.70 7.28
N ARG A 199 11.89 -10.99 6.92
CA ARG A 199 12.26 -12.04 5.94
C ARG A 199 11.83 -13.47 6.33
N ALA A 200 11.56 -13.71 7.62
CA ALA A 200 11.13 -15.01 8.14
C ALA A 200 9.62 -15.28 7.95
N THR A 201 8.84 -14.24 7.63
CA THR A 201 7.39 -14.35 7.48
C THR A 201 6.97 -14.09 6.02
N TYR A 202 5.80 -14.57 5.64
CA TYR A 202 5.19 -14.31 4.33
C TYR A 202 3.77 -13.78 4.52
N PRO A 203 3.61 -12.58 5.14
CA PRO A 203 2.34 -12.25 5.78
C PRO A 203 1.31 -11.64 4.85
N HIS A 204 0.04 -11.84 5.20
CA HIS A 204 -1.11 -11.11 4.67
C HIS A 204 -1.99 -10.64 5.84
N MET A 205 -2.68 -9.51 5.68
CA MET A 205 -3.60 -8.99 6.70
C MET A 205 -5.02 -9.57 6.58
N SER A 206 -5.79 -9.48 7.66
CA SER A 206 -7.19 -9.86 7.71
C SER A 206 -8.09 -8.96 6.86
N VAL A 207 -9.23 -9.50 6.44
CA VAL A 207 -10.26 -8.80 5.65
C VAL A 207 -10.81 -7.56 6.36
N GLY A 208 -10.83 -7.54 7.70
CA GLY A 208 -11.28 -6.38 8.47
C GLY A 208 -10.45 -5.13 8.15
N TRP A 209 -9.12 -5.29 8.05
CA TRP A 209 -8.23 -4.20 7.64
C TRP A 209 -8.34 -3.85 6.16
N ALA A 210 -8.51 -4.83 5.28
CA ALA A 210 -8.70 -4.56 3.87
C ALA A 210 -9.89 -3.63 3.62
N ILE A 211 -11.04 -3.92 4.24
CA ILE A 211 -12.22 -3.06 4.16
C ILE A 211 -11.99 -1.71 4.86
N ALA A 212 -11.23 -1.69 5.96
CA ALA A 212 -10.93 -0.44 6.66
C ALA A 212 -10.17 0.54 5.75
N PHE A 213 -9.19 0.05 5.00
CA PHE A 213 -8.40 0.86 4.08
C PHE A 213 -9.16 1.23 2.79
N ASP A 214 -10.21 0.49 2.44
CA ASP A 214 -11.12 0.82 1.33
C ASP A 214 -12.31 1.71 1.75
N THR A 215 -12.23 2.38 2.91
CA THR A 215 -13.28 3.32 3.36
C THR A 215 -13.62 4.34 2.28
N PRO A 216 -14.92 4.56 1.97
CA PRO A 216 -16.11 4.14 2.75
C PRO A 216 -16.81 2.86 2.27
N PHE A 217 -16.19 2.08 1.40
CA PHE A 217 -16.85 1.02 0.65
C PHE A 217 -17.03 -0.29 1.44
N ALA A 218 -17.82 -1.22 0.88
CA ALA A 218 -18.18 -2.47 1.55
C ALA A 218 -17.26 -3.65 1.20
N PHE A 219 -16.65 -3.60 0.01
CA PHE A 219 -15.82 -4.67 -0.51
C PHE A 219 -14.44 -4.17 -0.90
N THR A 220 -13.67 -5.05 -1.50
CA THR A 220 -12.23 -4.95 -1.69
C THR A 220 -11.85 -5.49 -3.07
N LYS A 221 -10.54 -5.64 -3.34
CA LYS A 221 -10.01 -6.35 -4.52
C LYS A 221 -10.83 -7.60 -4.88
N GLN A 222 -10.95 -7.87 -6.18
CA GLN A 222 -11.72 -8.96 -6.81
C GLN A 222 -13.25 -8.77 -6.85
N VAL A 223 -13.79 -7.70 -6.27
CA VAL A 223 -15.24 -7.41 -6.32
C VAL A 223 -15.55 -6.25 -7.27
N ALA A 224 -15.94 -6.57 -8.50
CA ALA A 224 -16.20 -5.55 -9.54
C ALA A 224 -17.47 -4.70 -9.30
N GLY A 225 -18.41 -5.19 -8.48
CA GLY A 225 -19.71 -4.54 -8.24
C GLY A 225 -19.69 -3.44 -7.18
N ASP A 226 -18.54 -3.19 -6.56
CA ASP A 226 -18.37 -2.24 -5.46
C ASP A 226 -17.12 -1.39 -5.71
N PHE A 227 -17.18 -0.10 -5.33
CA PHE A 227 -16.07 0.80 -5.58
C PHE A 227 -14.84 0.50 -4.72
N GLY A 228 -14.99 -0.21 -3.60
CA GLY A 228 -13.85 -0.69 -2.83
C GLY A 228 -13.01 -1.70 -3.61
N GLY A 229 -13.55 -2.36 -4.63
CA GLY A 229 -12.75 -3.23 -5.52
C GLY A 229 -12.16 -2.54 -6.75
N THR A 230 -12.66 -1.36 -7.12
CA THR A 230 -12.44 -0.77 -8.46
C THR A 230 -12.01 0.70 -8.47
N ARG A 231 -12.16 1.43 -7.37
CA ARG A 231 -11.86 2.86 -7.28
C ARG A 231 -10.52 3.08 -6.59
N ASN A 232 -9.61 3.74 -7.29
CA ASN A 232 -8.31 4.15 -6.74
C ASN A 232 -8.16 5.67 -6.76
N GLY A 233 -7.60 6.21 -5.68
CA GLY A 233 -7.22 7.62 -5.62
C GLY A 233 -6.17 7.93 -6.69
N THR A 234 -6.37 9.01 -7.46
CA THR A 234 -5.44 9.41 -8.52
C THR A 234 -5.05 10.87 -8.35
N VAL A 235 -3.75 11.13 -8.36
CA VAL A 235 -3.17 12.48 -8.35
C VAL A 235 -2.48 12.72 -9.69
N ILE A 236 -2.78 13.85 -10.32
CA ILE A 236 -2.12 14.31 -11.54
C ILE A 236 -1.42 15.63 -11.25
N HIS A 237 -0.11 15.68 -11.50
CA HIS A 237 0.72 16.84 -11.24
C HIS A 237 1.59 17.17 -12.45
N TRP A 238 1.45 18.39 -12.99
CA TRP A 238 2.30 18.91 -14.06
C TRP A 238 2.34 20.45 -14.01
N PRO A 239 3.30 21.06 -13.32
CA PRO A 239 3.29 22.50 -13.06
C PRO A 239 3.24 23.39 -14.31
N ALA A 240 3.96 23.03 -15.37
CA ALA A 240 4.01 23.79 -16.61
C ALA A 240 2.72 23.68 -17.44
N GLY A 241 1.99 22.56 -17.34
CA GLY A 241 0.78 22.30 -18.14
C GLY A 241 -0.55 22.47 -17.40
N ILE A 242 -0.58 22.29 -16.08
CA ILE A 242 -1.78 22.34 -15.24
C ILE A 242 -1.74 23.57 -14.34
N LYS A 243 -2.64 24.53 -14.62
CA LYS A 243 -2.80 25.76 -13.83
C LYS A 243 -3.47 25.53 -12.47
N ALA A 244 -4.39 24.56 -12.40
CA ALA A 244 -5.08 24.18 -11.18
C ALA A 244 -4.08 23.70 -10.11
N LYS A 245 -4.29 24.10 -8.85
CA LYS A 245 -3.46 23.69 -7.70
C LYS A 245 -4.36 23.25 -6.56
N GLY A 246 -4.17 22.02 -6.07
CA GLY A 246 -4.96 21.46 -4.97
C GLY A 246 -6.45 21.29 -5.28
N GLU A 247 -6.85 21.28 -6.55
CA GLU A 247 -8.25 21.09 -6.94
C GLU A 247 -8.64 19.62 -6.97
N ILE A 248 -9.78 19.28 -6.37
CA ILE A 248 -10.39 17.95 -6.43
C ILE A 248 -11.29 17.86 -7.68
N ARG A 249 -11.26 16.70 -8.35
CA ARG A 249 -12.02 16.41 -9.57
C ARG A 249 -13.13 15.41 -9.27
N ASN A 250 -14.37 15.89 -9.27
CA ASN A 250 -15.58 15.16 -8.86
C ASN A 250 -16.39 14.59 -10.03
N GLN A 251 -15.84 14.57 -11.25
CA GLN A 251 -16.57 14.10 -12.43
C GLN A 251 -16.95 12.61 -12.38
N PHE A 252 -16.36 11.85 -11.45
CA PHE A 252 -16.60 10.42 -11.23
C PHE A 252 -17.02 10.10 -9.77
N SER A 253 -17.43 11.11 -8.99
CA SER A 253 -17.86 10.95 -7.59
C SER A 253 -19.37 10.95 -7.44
#